data_AF-A0A919MYW3-F1
#
_entry.id   AF-A0A919MYW3-F1
#
_cell.length_a   1.000
_cell.length_b   1.000
_cell.length_c   1.000
_cell.angle_alpha   90.00
_cell.angle_beta   90.00
_cell.angle_gamma   90.00
#
_symmetry.space_group_name_H-M   'P 1'
#
loop_
_entity.id
_entity.type
_entity.pdbx_description
1 polymer ?
#
loop_
_entity_poly.entity_id
_entity_poly.type
_entity_poly.pdbx_seq_one_letter_code
_entity_poly.pdbx_strand_id
1 'polypeptide(L)'
;MPTWKGARRAVLGAALGLGLTVAVLTNLPAASAAVGDGSPSDTNISFVGRWNTSNASAYVPYWAGAYLRVGFTGKTVKLKQRNTIQLWASIDGKPFTSFTGSGTINLTPTALAAGNHTLIVSYRQVAGSYTGDAVFQGLVLDSGASTFKAPARSKLVEFVGDSITAGATSSQLAVTDYAFVTGERLGVDHTQIAIGGMCLAETTDGCWAHETRYWMSSGGQVGTDQWNFARYRADAVVINLGTNDRSHGVTGPDFQAKYTTFLQNVRAKFPAAKLLALRTFIGRYAAETQAAVQARNAAGDANVFYIDTTGWLPADGLSDSVHPNDKGHLAISDRLGPVLTEKLSTTTPPTTTPTTTPTTTPTTSPPPAAGACTVTYAKTGDWGTGAQFDVTIRNTSASAVNGWTLRWSLPAGQLISQSWNATASQSGTTASAVNAAWNAAIPAGGSASFGLITTGNQGGATGFALNGTACTGASA
;
A
#
# COMPACT_ATOMS: atom_id res chain seq x y z
N MET A 1 -55.41 -58.09 24.37
CA MET A 1 -54.68 -56.81 24.46
C MET A 1 -53.78 -56.86 25.71
N PRO A 2 -52.59 -56.24 25.75
CA PRO A 2 -51.30 -56.67 25.17
C PRO A 2 -50.19 -56.79 26.27
N THR A 3 -49.05 -57.45 26.11
CA THR A 3 -47.73 -56.93 25.62
C THR A 3 -46.65 -57.94 26.09
N TRP A 4 -45.90 -58.58 25.19
CA TRP A 4 -44.52 -58.30 24.73
C TRP A 4 -43.35 -58.83 25.58
N LYS A 5 -42.42 -59.50 24.88
CA LYS A 5 -41.27 -60.32 25.31
C LYS A 5 -39.98 -59.49 25.48
N GLY A 6 -39.03 -60.02 26.27
CA GLY A 6 -37.58 -59.75 26.17
C GLY A 6 -36.81 -60.66 27.13
N ALA A 7 -36.15 -61.73 26.67
CA ALA A 7 -34.79 -61.82 26.08
C ALA A 7 -33.66 -61.96 27.14
N ARG A 8 -33.02 -63.13 27.13
CA ARG A 8 -31.84 -63.54 27.93
C ARG A 8 -30.53 -63.12 27.26
N ARG A 9 -29.46 -62.89 28.06
CA ARG A 9 -28.03 -63.32 27.90
C ARG A 9 -27.18 -62.59 28.95
N ALA A 10 -26.56 -63.27 29.91
CA ALA A 10 -25.33 -64.09 29.87
C ALA A 10 -24.03 -63.25 29.94
N VAL A 11 -23.25 -63.54 30.98
CA VAL A 11 -22.02 -62.88 31.47
C VAL A 11 -20.77 -63.44 30.76
N LEU A 12 -19.84 -62.57 30.35
CA LEU A 12 -18.40 -62.81 30.14
C LEU A 12 -17.72 -61.44 30.34
N GLY A 13 -16.67 -61.24 31.15
CA GLY A 13 -15.41 -61.97 31.20
C GLY A 13 -14.31 -60.97 30.77
N ALA A 14 -13.68 -60.29 31.72
CA ALA A 14 -12.70 -59.23 31.47
C ALA A 14 -11.34 -59.82 31.05
N ALA A 15 -10.76 -59.32 29.95
CA ALA A 15 -9.38 -59.57 29.56
C ALA A 15 -8.71 -58.24 29.20
N LEU A 16 -7.67 -57.85 29.97
CA LEU A 16 -6.78 -56.75 29.65
C LEU A 16 -5.89 -57.14 28.45
N GLY A 17 -6.01 -56.41 27.34
CA GLY A 17 -5.01 -56.40 26.27
C GLY A 17 -4.32 -55.05 26.22
N LEU A 18 -3.01 -55.02 26.49
CA LEU A 18 -2.15 -53.87 26.17
C LEU A 18 -2.05 -53.75 24.64
N GLY A 19 -2.81 -52.82 24.06
CA GLY A 19 -2.66 -52.43 22.66
C GLY A 19 -1.52 -51.43 22.51
N LEU A 20 -0.39 -51.89 21.96
CA LEU A 20 0.70 -51.02 21.52
C LEU A 20 0.24 -50.27 20.25
N THR A 21 -0.18 -49.02 20.38
CA THR A 21 -0.49 -48.16 19.24
C THR A 21 0.80 -47.69 18.57
N VAL A 22 1.18 -48.35 17.48
CA VAL A 22 2.18 -47.82 16.55
C VAL A 22 1.54 -46.65 15.81
N ALA A 23 1.89 -45.43 16.18
CA ALA A 23 1.56 -44.24 15.40
C ALA A 23 2.38 -44.27 14.10
N VAL A 24 1.76 -44.75 13.01
CA VAL A 24 2.30 -44.54 11.67
C VAL A 24 2.11 -43.06 11.36
N LEU A 25 3.17 -42.27 11.57
CA LEU A 25 3.29 -40.92 11.01
C LEU A 25 3.33 -41.07 9.49
N THR A 26 2.18 -40.97 8.83
CA THR A 26 2.14 -40.73 7.40
C THR A 26 2.69 -39.32 7.19
N ASN A 27 3.94 -39.23 6.70
CA ASN A 27 4.41 -38.05 6.01
C ASN A 27 3.55 -37.88 4.76
N LEU A 28 2.39 -37.24 4.90
CA LEU A 28 1.69 -36.69 3.77
C LEU A 28 2.63 -35.62 3.20
N PRO A 29 3.08 -35.73 1.93
CA PRO A 29 3.80 -34.64 1.32
C PRO A 29 2.92 -33.39 1.43
N ALA A 30 3.51 -32.27 1.87
CA ALA A 30 2.86 -30.97 1.77
C ALA A 30 2.27 -30.88 0.36
N ALA A 31 0.95 -30.69 0.26
CA ALA A 31 0.27 -30.66 -1.02
C ALA A 31 1.03 -29.68 -1.93
N SER A 32 1.72 -30.21 -2.95
CA SER A 32 2.36 -29.39 -3.96
C SER A 32 1.25 -28.53 -4.54
N ALA A 33 1.34 -27.22 -4.40
CA ALA A 33 0.44 -26.32 -5.10
C ALA A 33 0.43 -26.71 -6.58
N ALA A 34 -0.75 -26.74 -7.20
CA ALA A 34 -0.87 -27.07 -8.61
C ALA A 34 0.07 -26.15 -9.42
N VAL A 35 0.80 -26.74 -10.37
CA VAL A 35 1.64 -26.00 -11.30
C VAL A 35 0.73 -25.05 -12.07
N GLY A 36 0.93 -23.74 -11.94
CA GLY A 36 0.10 -22.77 -12.64
C GLY A 36 0.59 -22.57 -14.08
N ASP A 37 -0.36 -22.45 -14.99
CA ASP A 37 -0.17 -22.44 -16.45
C ASP A 37 -0.17 -21.03 -17.06
N GLY A 38 -0.38 -20.01 -16.23
CA GLY A 38 -0.50 -18.62 -16.66
C GLY A 38 -1.84 -18.29 -17.32
N SER A 39 -2.83 -19.19 -17.35
CA SER A 39 -4.18 -18.89 -17.84
C SER A 39 -4.89 -17.85 -16.97
N PRO A 40 -5.97 -17.19 -17.43
CA PRO A 40 -6.76 -16.30 -16.58
C PRO A 40 -7.29 -16.96 -15.30
N SER A 41 -7.61 -18.25 -15.37
CA SER A 41 -8.01 -19.06 -14.21
C SER A 41 -6.86 -19.57 -13.34
N ASP A 42 -5.61 -19.27 -13.69
CA ASP A 42 -4.45 -19.68 -12.91
C ASP A 42 -4.51 -19.10 -11.49
N THR A 43 -4.71 -19.97 -10.51
CA THR A 43 -4.86 -19.58 -9.11
C THR A 43 -3.63 -18.90 -8.53
N ASN A 44 -2.45 -19.01 -9.15
CA ASN A 44 -1.25 -18.28 -8.73
C ASN A 44 -1.31 -16.80 -9.06
N ILE A 45 -2.07 -16.39 -10.08
CA ILE A 45 -2.22 -14.99 -10.46
C ILE A 45 -3.15 -14.29 -9.46
N SER A 46 -2.71 -13.16 -8.93
CA SER A 46 -3.54 -12.26 -8.13
C SER A 46 -3.99 -11.10 -9.00
N PHE A 47 -5.29 -10.98 -9.24
CA PHE A 47 -5.89 -9.84 -9.93
C PHE A 47 -6.37 -8.81 -8.91
N VAL A 48 -5.68 -7.67 -8.84
CA VAL A 48 -5.94 -6.61 -7.86
C VAL A 48 -6.72 -5.48 -8.53
N GLY A 49 -7.71 -4.95 -7.81
CA GLY A 49 -8.67 -3.98 -8.34
C GLY A 49 -9.93 -4.64 -8.87
N ARG A 50 -10.73 -3.88 -9.63
CA ARG A 50 -12.04 -4.34 -10.09
C ARG A 50 -11.95 -4.93 -11.50
N TRP A 51 -11.85 -6.25 -11.56
CA TRP A 51 -11.76 -7.03 -12.80
C TRP A 51 -13.09 -7.72 -13.14
N ASN A 52 -13.47 -7.70 -14.42
CA ASN A 52 -14.39 -8.68 -14.96
C ASN A 52 -13.69 -10.03 -15.07
N THR A 53 -14.26 -11.06 -14.46
CA THR A 53 -13.74 -12.43 -14.54
C THR A 53 -14.84 -13.43 -14.93
N SER A 54 -15.95 -12.96 -15.51
CA SER A 54 -17.06 -13.83 -15.90
C SER A 54 -16.70 -14.78 -17.06
N ASN A 55 -15.71 -14.41 -17.88
CA ASN A 55 -15.16 -15.25 -18.93
C ASN A 55 -13.83 -15.87 -18.48
N ALA A 56 -13.81 -17.19 -18.27
CA ALA A 56 -12.61 -17.92 -17.83
C ALA A 56 -11.40 -17.83 -18.78
N SER A 57 -11.62 -17.42 -20.04
CA SER A 57 -10.56 -17.27 -21.05
C SER A 57 -10.12 -15.81 -21.25
N ALA A 58 -10.75 -14.84 -20.59
CA ALA A 58 -10.43 -13.42 -20.76
C ALA A 58 -10.88 -12.58 -19.57
N TYR A 59 -9.94 -11.99 -18.84
CA TYR A 59 -10.23 -11.08 -17.73
C TYR A 59 -9.99 -9.62 -18.13
N VAL A 60 -10.89 -8.72 -17.71
CA VAL A 60 -10.91 -7.32 -18.14
C VAL A 60 -10.76 -6.41 -16.92
N PRO A 61 -9.71 -5.59 -16.81
CA PRO A 61 -9.63 -4.57 -15.77
C PRO A 61 -10.56 -3.41 -16.15
N TYR A 62 -11.36 -2.96 -15.19
CA TYR A 62 -12.34 -1.90 -15.46
C TYR A 62 -11.84 -0.48 -15.18
N TRP A 63 -10.88 -0.33 -14.26
CA TRP A 63 -10.46 0.97 -13.77
C TRP A 63 -8.95 1.16 -13.89
N ALA A 64 -8.52 2.42 -13.80
CA ALA A 64 -7.11 2.77 -13.74
C ALA A 64 -6.38 1.99 -12.64
N GLY A 65 -5.14 1.59 -12.94
CA GLY A 65 -4.24 0.94 -11.98
C GLY A 65 -4.74 -0.39 -11.40
N ALA A 66 -5.77 -1.00 -11.98
CA ALA A 66 -6.01 -2.43 -11.78
C ALA A 66 -4.87 -3.23 -12.43
N TYR A 67 -4.29 -4.17 -11.69
CA TYR A 67 -3.13 -4.93 -12.12
C TYR A 67 -3.26 -6.42 -11.78
N LEU A 68 -2.47 -7.25 -12.47
CA LEU A 68 -2.21 -8.62 -12.07
C LEU A 68 -0.81 -8.73 -11.47
N ARG A 69 -0.64 -9.70 -10.55
CA ARG A 69 0.63 -10.00 -9.92
C ARG A 69 0.84 -11.50 -9.80
N VAL A 70 2.01 -11.98 -10.20
CA VAL A 70 2.31 -13.40 -10.29
C VAL A 70 3.82 -13.64 -10.23
N GLY A 71 4.25 -14.79 -9.72
CA GLY A 71 5.61 -15.27 -9.89
C GLY A 71 5.71 -16.25 -11.07
N PHE A 72 6.82 -16.29 -11.79
CA PHE A 72 7.06 -17.28 -12.85
C PHE A 72 8.49 -17.81 -12.82
N THR A 73 8.66 -19.06 -13.23
CA THR A 73 9.99 -19.67 -13.41
C THR A 73 10.46 -19.51 -14.86
N GLY A 74 11.78 -19.61 -15.09
CA GLY A 74 12.35 -19.58 -16.45
C GLY A 74 13.17 -18.33 -16.72
N LYS A 75 13.25 -17.94 -18.00
CA LYS A 75 14.03 -16.80 -18.50
C LYS A 75 13.16 -15.80 -19.26
N THR A 76 12.04 -16.25 -19.83
CA THR A 76 11.14 -15.39 -20.61
C THR A 76 9.68 -15.49 -20.19
N VAL A 77 8.96 -14.39 -20.34
CA VAL A 77 7.51 -14.34 -20.18
C VAL A 77 6.89 -13.44 -21.23
N LYS A 78 5.78 -13.88 -21.80
CA LYS A 78 4.98 -13.11 -22.76
C LYS A 78 3.54 -13.04 -22.27
N LEU A 79 2.79 -12.05 -22.72
CA LEU A 79 1.38 -11.86 -22.39
C LEU A 79 0.52 -11.98 -23.64
N LYS A 80 -0.58 -12.74 -23.52
CA LYS A 80 -1.62 -12.83 -24.55
C LYS A 80 -2.62 -11.70 -24.39
N GLN A 81 -2.68 -10.85 -25.41
CA GLN A 81 -3.47 -9.64 -25.48
C GLN A 81 -4.44 -9.75 -26.67
N ARG A 82 -5.72 -9.48 -26.46
CA ARG A 82 -6.76 -9.69 -27.48
C ARG A 82 -6.63 -8.70 -28.64
N ASN A 83 -6.90 -7.41 -28.41
CA ASN A 83 -6.68 -6.34 -29.39
C ASN A 83 -5.71 -5.28 -28.84
N THR A 84 -5.39 -4.29 -29.66
CA THR A 84 -4.37 -3.30 -29.31
C THR A 84 -4.74 -2.51 -28.06
N ILE A 85 -3.81 -2.46 -27.12
CA ILE A 85 -3.87 -1.63 -25.91
C ILE A 85 -2.45 -1.27 -25.48
N GLN A 86 -2.30 -0.15 -24.79
CA GLN A 86 -1.10 0.13 -24.02
C GLN A 86 -1.16 -0.56 -22.66
N LEU A 87 -0.09 -1.23 -22.27
CA LEU A 87 0.08 -1.86 -20.96
C LEU A 87 1.48 -1.60 -20.42
N TRP A 88 1.66 -1.82 -19.12
CA TRP A 88 2.94 -1.69 -18.46
C TRP A 88 3.26 -2.95 -17.68
N ALA A 89 4.52 -3.39 -17.74
CA ALA A 89 5.00 -4.53 -16.97
C ALA A 89 6.21 -4.15 -16.12
N SER A 90 6.24 -4.63 -14.88
CA SER A 90 7.39 -4.59 -13.98
C SER A 90 7.80 -6.03 -13.67
N ILE A 91 9.09 -6.33 -13.81
CA ILE A 91 9.67 -7.63 -13.47
C ILE A 91 10.69 -7.44 -12.36
N ASP A 92 10.59 -8.24 -11.31
CA ASP A 92 11.51 -8.23 -10.15
C ASP A 92 11.64 -6.84 -9.48
N GLY A 93 10.52 -6.12 -9.40
CA GLY A 93 10.46 -4.78 -8.80
C GLY A 93 11.20 -3.68 -9.58
N LYS A 94 11.64 -3.97 -10.81
CA LYS A 94 12.24 -2.95 -11.70
C LYS A 94 11.20 -1.92 -12.14
N PRO A 95 11.63 -0.73 -12.60
CA PRO A 95 10.71 0.25 -13.18
C PRO A 95 9.82 -0.34 -14.27
N PHE A 96 8.58 0.15 -14.35
CA PHE A 96 7.63 -0.29 -15.36
C PHE A 96 8.13 0.05 -16.77
N THR A 97 8.01 -0.93 -17.66
CA THR A 97 8.25 -0.79 -19.09
C THR A 97 6.91 -0.73 -19.82
N SER A 98 6.75 0.23 -20.74
CA SER A 98 5.55 0.39 -21.56
C SER A 98 5.59 -0.52 -22.79
N PHE A 99 4.46 -1.15 -23.08
CA PHE A 99 4.23 -1.97 -24.28
C PHE A 99 2.92 -1.52 -24.93
N THR A 100 2.85 -1.56 -26.25
CA THR A 100 1.61 -1.31 -27.00
C THR A 100 1.48 -2.37 -28.08
N GLY A 101 0.38 -3.11 -28.11
CA GLY A 101 0.18 -4.14 -29.13
C GLY A 101 -0.97 -5.08 -28.83
N SER A 102 -1.06 -6.14 -29.64
CA SER A 102 -2.03 -7.23 -29.56
C SER A 102 -1.33 -8.58 -29.82
N GLY A 103 -2.06 -9.69 -29.70
CA GLY A 103 -1.51 -11.03 -29.87
C GLY A 103 -0.61 -11.43 -28.71
N THR A 104 0.62 -11.88 -28.99
CA THR A 104 1.58 -12.26 -27.95
C THR A 104 2.62 -11.17 -27.79
N ILE A 105 2.55 -10.41 -26.69
CA ILE A 105 3.49 -9.33 -26.37
C ILE A 105 4.64 -9.92 -25.56
N ASN A 106 5.86 -9.83 -26.07
CA ASN A 106 7.06 -10.28 -25.35
C ASN A 106 7.46 -9.27 -24.27
N LEU A 107 7.26 -9.61 -23.00
CA LEU A 107 7.60 -8.73 -21.86
C LEU A 107 9.08 -8.79 -21.50
N THR A 108 9.79 -9.80 -22.00
CA THR A 108 11.24 -10.02 -21.83
C THR A 108 11.91 -10.12 -23.21
N PRO A 109 11.98 -9.02 -23.98
CA PRO A 109 12.66 -9.02 -25.28
C PRO A 109 14.14 -9.42 -25.15
N THR A 110 14.75 -9.09 -24.01
CA THR A 110 16.02 -9.68 -23.55
C THR A 110 15.70 -10.71 -22.48
N ALA A 111 16.22 -11.93 -22.66
CA ALA A 111 16.02 -13.02 -21.71
C ALA A 111 16.65 -12.67 -20.35
N LEU A 112 15.96 -13.06 -19.28
CA LEU A 112 16.45 -12.95 -17.91
C LEU A 112 17.43 -14.08 -17.60
N ALA A 113 18.09 -13.99 -16.43
CA ALA A 113 18.76 -15.15 -15.86
C ALA A 113 17.73 -16.27 -15.61
N ALA A 114 18.15 -17.54 -15.65
CA ALA A 114 17.23 -18.62 -15.28
C ALA A 114 16.92 -18.53 -13.78
N GLY A 115 15.64 -18.56 -13.41
CA GLY A 115 15.25 -18.59 -12.01
C GLY A 115 13.79 -18.31 -11.78
N ASN A 116 13.50 -17.84 -10.57
CA ASN A 116 12.17 -17.38 -10.17
C ASN A 116 12.12 -15.86 -10.29
N HIS A 117 11.10 -15.37 -10.97
CA HIS A 117 10.86 -13.96 -11.21
C HIS A 117 9.47 -13.56 -10.72
N THR A 118 9.28 -12.28 -10.45
CA THR A 118 7.97 -11.69 -10.16
C THR A 118 7.56 -10.77 -11.28
N LEU A 119 6.26 -10.74 -11.59
CA LEU A 119 5.68 -9.93 -12.64
C LEU A 119 4.48 -9.17 -12.09
N ILE A 120 4.41 -7.87 -12.39
CA ILE A 120 3.22 -7.05 -12.29
C ILE A 120 2.88 -6.54 -13.68
N VAL A 121 1.61 -6.65 -14.09
CA VAL A 121 1.11 -6.02 -15.32
C VAL A 121 -0.10 -5.16 -15.02
N SER A 122 -0.08 -3.92 -15.50
CA SER A 122 -1.20 -2.98 -15.44
C SER A 122 -1.56 -2.52 -16.86
N TYR A 123 -2.81 -2.12 -17.06
CA TYR A 123 -3.34 -1.69 -18.36
C TYR A 123 -3.63 -0.20 -18.36
N ARG A 124 -3.46 0.44 -19.52
CA ARG A 124 -4.02 1.78 -19.72
C ARG A 124 -5.53 1.72 -19.64
N GLN A 125 -6.11 2.61 -18.84
CA GLN A 125 -7.55 2.74 -18.74
C GLN A 125 -8.15 3.15 -20.08
N VAL A 126 -9.20 2.44 -20.50
CA VAL A 126 -10.00 2.80 -21.68
C VAL A 126 -11.08 3.78 -21.24
N ALA A 127 -10.80 5.07 -21.36
CA ALA A 127 -11.70 6.15 -20.97
C ALA A 127 -11.42 7.45 -21.75
N GLY A 128 -12.39 8.36 -21.74
CA GLY A 128 -12.31 9.64 -22.47
C GLY A 128 -12.16 9.42 -23.98
N SER A 129 -11.19 10.09 -24.58
CA SER A 129 -10.88 9.96 -26.02
C SER A 129 -10.00 8.75 -26.35
N TYR A 130 -9.46 8.05 -25.34
CA TYR A 130 -8.59 6.91 -25.60
C TYR A 130 -9.40 5.65 -25.93
N THR A 131 -9.03 5.00 -27.03
CA THR A 131 -9.61 3.73 -27.48
C THR A 131 -8.58 2.61 -27.35
N GLY A 132 -9.04 1.41 -26.99
CA GLY A 132 -8.20 0.23 -26.83
C GLY A 132 -8.98 -0.92 -26.21
N ASP A 133 -8.31 -2.06 -26.00
CA ASP A 133 -8.94 -3.28 -25.48
C ASP A 133 -8.14 -3.89 -24.31
N ALA A 134 -8.33 -3.40 -23.09
CA ALA A 134 -7.63 -3.94 -21.92
C ALA A 134 -8.15 -5.35 -21.57
N VAL A 135 -7.44 -6.40 -21.96
CA VAL A 135 -7.88 -7.79 -21.77
C VAL A 135 -6.70 -8.72 -21.56
N PHE A 136 -6.69 -9.39 -20.42
CA PHE A 136 -5.73 -10.45 -20.14
C PHE A 136 -6.26 -11.81 -20.61
N GLN A 137 -5.54 -12.47 -21.51
CA GLN A 137 -5.86 -13.83 -21.99
C GLN A 137 -4.85 -14.90 -21.56
N GLY A 138 -3.92 -14.55 -20.67
CA GLY A 138 -2.94 -15.47 -20.10
C GLY A 138 -1.49 -15.10 -20.42
N LEU A 139 -0.58 -15.85 -19.81
CA LEU A 139 0.86 -15.77 -20.06
C LEU A 139 1.31 -16.87 -21.03
N VAL A 140 2.45 -16.64 -21.67
CA VAL A 140 3.24 -17.68 -22.35
C VAL A 140 4.57 -17.77 -21.64
N LEU A 141 4.86 -18.95 -21.10
CA LEU A 141 6.08 -19.25 -20.35
C LEU A 141 7.04 -20.09 -21.22
N ASP A 142 8.29 -20.18 -20.78
CA ASP A 142 9.26 -21.12 -21.36
C ASP A 142 8.78 -22.58 -21.21
N SER A 143 9.33 -23.48 -22.03
CA SER A 143 9.04 -24.91 -21.88
C SER A 143 9.49 -25.41 -20.51
N GLY A 144 8.58 -26.07 -19.78
CA GLY A 144 8.83 -26.57 -18.43
C GLY A 144 8.76 -25.52 -17.31
N ALA A 145 8.54 -24.24 -17.67
CA ALA A 145 8.29 -23.19 -16.69
C ALA A 145 6.83 -23.21 -16.20
N SER A 146 6.61 -22.54 -15.07
CA SER A 146 5.33 -22.46 -14.40
C SER A 146 5.18 -21.14 -13.64
N THR A 147 3.94 -20.80 -13.28
CA THR A 147 3.70 -19.73 -12.34
C THR A 147 3.78 -20.22 -10.88
N PHE A 148 3.97 -19.28 -9.96
CA PHE A 148 3.86 -19.47 -8.52
C PHE A 148 3.26 -18.22 -7.86
N LYS A 149 2.74 -18.35 -6.64
CA LYS A 149 2.21 -17.21 -5.89
C LYS A 149 3.30 -16.19 -5.57
N ALA A 150 3.12 -14.96 -6.04
CA ALA A 150 3.96 -13.84 -5.62
C ALA A 150 3.77 -13.55 -4.11
N PRO A 151 4.77 -12.95 -3.42
CA PRO A 151 4.70 -12.68 -1.98
C PRO A 151 3.39 -12.00 -1.56
N ALA A 152 2.64 -12.53 -0.60
CA ALA A 152 1.33 -11.98 -0.25
C ALA A 152 1.44 -10.51 0.21
N ARG A 153 0.46 -9.68 -0.20
CA ARG A 153 0.24 -8.36 0.37
C ARG A 153 -1.03 -8.46 1.22
N SER A 154 -0.93 -8.08 2.49
CA SER A 154 -1.98 -8.37 3.49
C SER A 154 -2.99 -7.24 3.66
N LYS A 155 -2.74 -6.10 3.02
CA LYS A 155 -3.55 -4.88 3.11
C LYS A 155 -3.91 -4.40 1.71
N LEU A 156 -5.08 -3.77 1.58
CA LEU A 156 -5.52 -3.11 0.35
C LEU A 156 -5.90 -1.65 0.59
N VAL A 157 -5.38 -0.75 -0.24
CA VAL A 157 -5.77 0.67 -0.26
C VAL A 157 -6.50 1.00 -1.57
N GLU A 158 -7.74 1.44 -1.47
CA GLU A 158 -8.52 1.91 -2.62
C GLU A 158 -8.38 3.44 -2.74
N PHE A 159 -7.98 3.92 -3.91
CA PHE A 159 -7.85 5.34 -4.20
C PHE A 159 -8.99 5.77 -5.11
N VAL A 160 -9.81 6.72 -4.66
CA VAL A 160 -10.97 7.22 -5.38
C VAL A 160 -10.68 8.64 -5.81
N GLY A 161 -10.90 8.95 -7.09
CA GLY A 161 -10.61 10.30 -7.56
C GLY A 161 -10.94 10.55 -9.02
N ASP A 162 -10.31 11.58 -9.56
CA ASP A 162 -10.51 12.12 -10.90
C ASP A 162 -9.29 11.88 -11.81
N SER A 163 -8.99 12.81 -12.72
CA SER A 163 -7.82 12.76 -13.60
C SER A 163 -6.51 12.64 -12.83
N ILE A 164 -6.41 13.25 -11.65
CA ILE A 164 -5.18 13.21 -10.85
C ILE A 164 -4.95 11.79 -10.33
N THR A 165 -5.97 11.13 -9.82
CA THR A 165 -5.89 9.75 -9.34
C THR A 165 -5.81 8.74 -10.50
N ALA A 166 -6.22 9.12 -11.72
CA ALA A 166 -5.99 8.33 -12.92
C ALA A 166 -4.59 8.55 -13.56
N GLY A 167 -3.77 9.44 -12.99
CA GLY A 167 -2.41 9.73 -13.43
C GLY A 167 -2.30 10.64 -14.65
N ALA A 168 -3.30 11.47 -14.93
CA ALA A 168 -3.25 12.41 -16.05
C ALA A 168 -1.99 13.29 -15.98
N THR A 169 -1.30 13.41 -17.11
CA THR A 169 -0.03 14.14 -17.29
C THR A 169 1.20 13.52 -16.63
N SER A 170 1.08 12.41 -15.90
CA SER A 170 2.23 11.59 -15.50
C SER A 170 2.75 10.78 -16.71
N SER A 171 4.03 10.39 -16.68
CA SER A 171 4.72 9.78 -17.84
C SER A 171 4.15 8.42 -18.25
N GLN A 172 3.61 7.65 -17.31
CA GLN A 172 3.01 6.34 -17.55
C GLN A 172 1.62 6.22 -16.93
N LEU A 173 0.90 7.34 -16.82
CA LEU A 173 -0.46 7.40 -16.32
C LEU A 173 -0.60 6.69 -14.96
N ALA A 174 -1.39 5.62 -14.92
CA ALA A 174 -1.77 4.96 -13.69
C ALA A 174 -0.59 4.31 -12.94
N VAL A 175 0.51 3.91 -13.60
CA VAL A 175 1.63 3.23 -12.90
C VAL A 175 2.69 4.18 -12.36
N THR A 176 2.59 5.47 -12.69
CA THR A 176 3.47 6.54 -12.18
C THR A 176 2.72 7.56 -11.34
N ASP A 177 1.40 7.39 -11.16
CA ASP A 177 0.61 8.26 -10.30
C ASP A 177 0.89 8.01 -8.81
N TYR A 178 0.45 8.96 -7.98
CA TYR A 178 0.71 8.93 -6.55
C TYR A 178 0.07 7.73 -5.83
N ALA A 179 -1.07 7.25 -6.30
CA ALA A 179 -1.78 6.13 -5.70
C ALA A 179 -1.01 4.82 -5.93
N PHE A 180 -0.57 4.58 -7.18
CA PHE A 180 0.20 3.39 -7.52
C PHE A 180 1.56 3.35 -6.82
N VAL A 181 2.29 4.46 -6.91
CA VAL A 181 3.62 4.57 -6.29
C VAL A 181 3.53 4.43 -4.76
N THR A 182 2.50 4.99 -4.13
CA THR A 182 2.30 4.83 -2.68
C THR A 182 2.01 3.38 -2.30
N GLY A 183 1.13 2.70 -3.05
CA GLY A 183 0.81 1.29 -2.81
C GLY A 183 2.04 0.38 -2.92
N GLU A 184 2.83 0.55 -3.99
CA GLU A 184 4.07 -0.20 -4.19
C GLU A 184 5.11 0.06 -3.08
N ARG A 185 5.33 1.33 -2.69
CA ARG A 185 6.27 1.70 -1.62
C ARG A 185 5.88 1.12 -0.26
N LEU A 186 4.58 1.01 0.01
CA LEU A 186 4.07 0.45 1.26
C LEU A 186 4.01 -1.09 1.23
N GLY A 187 4.22 -1.72 0.07
CA GLY A 187 4.07 -3.16 -0.09
C GLY A 187 2.63 -3.64 0.12
N VAL A 188 1.64 -2.80 -0.22
CA VAL A 188 0.20 -3.12 -0.08
C VAL A 188 -0.45 -3.30 -1.44
N ASP A 189 -1.52 -4.09 -1.48
CA ASP A 189 -2.36 -4.10 -2.66
C ASP A 189 -3.07 -2.75 -2.78
N HIS A 190 -3.33 -2.32 -4.00
CA HIS A 190 -3.90 -1.00 -4.24
C HIS A 190 -4.65 -0.96 -5.57
N THR A 191 -5.57 -0.01 -5.71
CA THR A 191 -6.33 0.17 -6.95
C THR A 191 -6.91 1.58 -7.01
N GLN A 192 -7.01 2.13 -8.20
CA GLN A 192 -7.62 3.43 -8.45
C GLN A 192 -9.02 3.24 -9.03
N ILE A 193 -10.01 3.86 -8.40
CA ILE A 193 -11.37 4.00 -8.92
C ILE A 193 -11.49 5.46 -9.35
N ALA A 194 -10.96 5.75 -10.55
CA ALA A 194 -10.82 7.10 -11.06
C ALA A 194 -10.89 7.13 -12.58
N ILE A 195 -11.48 8.18 -13.14
CA ILE A 195 -11.46 8.53 -14.57
C ILE A 195 -11.23 10.05 -14.65
N GLY A 196 -10.55 10.49 -15.71
CA GLY A 196 -10.36 11.91 -15.98
C GLY A 196 -11.67 12.71 -16.04
N GLY A 197 -11.70 13.86 -15.36
CA GLY A 197 -12.86 14.76 -15.34
C GLY A 197 -14.01 14.32 -14.43
N MET A 198 -13.88 13.24 -13.66
CA MET A 198 -14.94 12.83 -12.75
C MET A 198 -15.20 13.88 -11.65
N CYS A 199 -16.47 14.03 -11.30
CA CYS A 199 -16.93 14.80 -10.15
C CYS A 199 -17.20 13.86 -8.96
N LEU A 200 -17.39 14.46 -7.78
CA LEU A 200 -18.09 13.77 -6.71
C LEU A 200 -19.60 13.73 -6.98
N ALA A 201 -20.17 14.90 -7.31
CA ALA A 201 -21.60 15.11 -7.44
C ALA A 201 -22.06 15.02 -8.91
N GLU A 202 -23.23 14.43 -9.12
CA GLU A 202 -23.92 14.39 -10.40
C GLU A 202 -24.49 15.77 -10.70
N THR A 203 -24.31 16.20 -11.94
CA THR A 203 -24.67 17.54 -12.39
C THR A 203 -25.55 17.47 -13.63
N THR A 204 -26.36 18.49 -13.87
CA THR A 204 -27.31 18.53 -14.98
C THR A 204 -26.63 18.55 -16.35
N ASP A 205 -25.39 19.01 -16.43
CA ASP A 205 -24.56 18.96 -17.64
C ASP A 205 -23.85 17.61 -17.83
N GLY A 206 -24.11 16.64 -16.96
CA GLY A 206 -23.73 15.24 -17.14
C GLY A 206 -22.31 14.91 -16.67
N CYS A 207 -21.76 15.63 -15.68
CA CYS A 207 -20.47 15.24 -15.11
C CYS A 207 -20.50 13.79 -14.62
N TRP A 208 -19.47 13.02 -14.97
CA TRP A 208 -19.35 11.65 -14.51
C TRP A 208 -19.03 11.63 -13.02
N ALA A 209 -20.02 11.31 -12.20
CA ALA A 209 -19.93 11.50 -10.76
C ALA A 209 -19.74 10.19 -9.98
N HIS A 210 -18.86 10.21 -8.98
CA HIS A 210 -18.68 9.06 -8.09
C HIS A 210 -19.88 8.76 -7.21
N GLU A 211 -20.75 9.74 -6.90
CA GLU A 211 -21.95 9.46 -6.10
C GLU A 211 -22.86 8.39 -6.72
N THR A 212 -22.85 8.24 -8.05
CA THR A 212 -23.56 7.18 -8.78
C THR A 212 -22.63 6.10 -9.33
N ARG A 213 -21.44 6.46 -9.81
CA ARG A 213 -20.59 5.55 -10.61
C ARG A 213 -19.62 4.72 -9.79
N TYR A 214 -19.26 5.15 -8.59
CA TYR A 214 -18.35 4.41 -7.70
C TYR A 214 -18.86 3.00 -7.36
N TRP A 215 -20.18 2.79 -7.42
CA TRP A 215 -20.82 1.52 -7.07
C TRP A 215 -20.94 0.55 -8.25
N MET A 216 -20.64 1.01 -9.47
CA MET A 216 -20.87 0.23 -10.69
C MET A 216 -19.65 -0.61 -11.06
N SER A 217 -19.91 -1.71 -11.76
CA SER A 217 -18.90 -2.46 -12.51
C SER A 217 -18.50 -1.69 -13.79
N SER A 218 -17.75 -2.32 -14.69
CA SER A 218 -17.56 -1.83 -16.07
C SER A 218 -17.07 -0.39 -16.18
N GLY A 219 -16.13 0.00 -15.32
CA GLY A 219 -15.51 1.33 -15.34
C GLY A 219 -16.47 2.44 -14.92
N GLY A 220 -17.48 2.12 -14.11
CA GLY A 220 -18.41 3.13 -13.61
C GLY A 220 -19.55 3.44 -14.57
N GLN A 221 -19.75 2.60 -15.60
CA GLN A 221 -20.82 2.79 -16.58
C GLN A 221 -22.18 2.60 -15.89
N VAL A 222 -22.98 3.67 -15.82
CA VAL A 222 -24.36 3.60 -15.27
C VAL A 222 -25.20 2.64 -16.10
N GLY A 223 -26.09 1.90 -15.43
CA GLY A 223 -26.92 0.88 -16.06
C GLY A 223 -26.24 -0.48 -16.21
N THR A 224 -24.98 -0.61 -15.79
CA THR A 224 -24.31 -1.92 -15.64
C THR A 224 -24.49 -2.47 -14.22
N ASP A 225 -24.14 -3.74 -14.04
CA ASP A 225 -24.21 -4.40 -12.73
C ASP A 225 -23.41 -3.63 -11.67
N GLN A 226 -23.87 -3.67 -10.43
CA GLN A 226 -23.10 -3.14 -9.30
C GLN A 226 -21.82 -3.96 -9.09
N TRP A 227 -20.76 -3.29 -8.64
CA TRP A 227 -19.56 -3.97 -8.20
C TRP A 227 -19.87 -4.86 -7.00
N ASN A 228 -19.43 -6.12 -7.07
CA ASN A 228 -19.49 -7.02 -5.93
C ASN A 228 -18.38 -6.66 -4.92
N PHE A 229 -18.71 -5.82 -3.95
CA PHE A 229 -17.81 -5.44 -2.87
C PHE A 229 -17.39 -6.62 -1.98
N ALA A 230 -17.97 -7.82 -2.09
CA ALA A 230 -17.47 -9.01 -1.39
C ALA A 230 -16.13 -9.53 -1.94
N ARG A 231 -15.73 -9.12 -3.15
CA ARG A 231 -14.53 -9.64 -3.83
C ARG A 231 -13.21 -9.19 -3.20
N TYR A 232 -13.20 -8.06 -2.50
CA TYR A 232 -12.10 -7.66 -1.63
C TYR A 232 -12.60 -6.76 -0.49
N ARG A 233 -11.75 -6.51 0.50
CA ARG A 233 -11.97 -5.51 1.54
C ARG A 233 -10.82 -4.52 1.50
N ALA A 234 -11.14 -3.23 1.40
CA ALA A 234 -10.16 -2.18 1.56
C ALA A 234 -9.89 -1.96 3.07
N ASP A 235 -8.62 -1.84 3.45
CA ASP A 235 -8.19 -1.41 4.78
C ASP A 235 -8.17 0.12 4.88
N ALA A 236 -7.96 0.80 3.76
CA ALA A 236 -8.15 2.24 3.66
C ALA A 236 -8.77 2.63 2.31
N VAL A 237 -9.54 3.71 2.32
CA VAL A 237 -10.04 4.37 1.11
C VAL A 237 -9.56 5.81 1.13
N VAL A 238 -8.74 6.19 0.15
CA VAL A 238 -8.21 7.55 0.00
C VAL A 238 -9.01 8.26 -1.09
N ILE A 239 -9.64 9.37 -0.77
CA ILE A 239 -10.57 10.07 -1.66
C ILE A 239 -10.00 11.44 -2.00
N ASN A 240 -9.77 11.71 -3.28
CA ASN A 240 -9.35 12.99 -3.82
C ASN A 240 -10.33 13.43 -4.91
N LEU A 241 -11.40 14.10 -4.50
CA LEU A 241 -12.50 14.55 -5.38
C LEU A 241 -12.90 15.98 -5.02
N GLY A 242 -13.44 16.70 -6.01
CA GLY A 242 -13.82 18.10 -5.90
C GLY A 242 -13.19 18.98 -6.97
N THR A 243 -12.13 18.52 -7.64
CA THR A 243 -11.40 19.29 -8.66
C THR A 243 -12.33 19.78 -9.77
N ASN A 244 -13.25 18.93 -10.24
CA ASN A 244 -14.11 19.24 -11.38
C ASN A 244 -15.47 19.82 -10.97
N ASP A 245 -15.98 19.51 -9.78
CA ASP A 245 -17.36 19.82 -9.37
C ASP A 245 -17.71 21.31 -9.51
N ARG A 246 -16.77 22.23 -9.22
CA ARG A 246 -17.03 23.68 -9.33
C ARG A 246 -17.24 24.15 -10.78
N SER A 247 -16.53 23.57 -11.76
CA SER A 247 -16.75 23.92 -13.17
C SER A 247 -18.07 23.39 -13.70
N HIS A 248 -18.69 22.44 -13.00
CA HIS A 248 -20.02 21.90 -13.29
C HIS A 248 -21.13 22.51 -12.43
N GLY A 249 -20.86 23.66 -11.78
CA GLY A 249 -21.87 24.46 -11.08
C GLY A 249 -22.29 23.93 -9.71
N VAL A 250 -21.58 22.95 -9.14
CA VAL A 250 -21.88 22.45 -7.79
C VAL A 250 -21.57 23.55 -6.77
N THR A 251 -22.50 23.82 -5.85
CA THR A 251 -22.28 24.80 -4.77
C THR A 251 -21.49 24.19 -3.62
N GLY A 252 -20.86 25.02 -2.77
CA GLY A 252 -20.18 24.54 -1.56
C GLY A 252 -21.09 23.69 -0.65
N PRO A 253 -22.28 24.19 -0.25
CA PRO A 253 -23.23 23.43 0.55
C PRO A 253 -23.65 22.09 -0.09
N ASP A 254 -23.92 22.09 -1.40
CA ASP A 254 -24.28 20.85 -2.11
C ASP A 254 -23.12 19.86 -2.11
N PHE A 255 -21.90 20.32 -2.42
CA PHE A 255 -20.71 19.50 -2.42
C PHE A 255 -20.48 18.86 -1.03
N GLN A 256 -20.57 19.65 0.05
CA GLN A 256 -20.44 19.13 1.43
C GLN A 256 -21.48 18.05 1.73
N ALA A 257 -22.76 18.28 1.38
CA ALA A 257 -23.84 17.33 1.62
C ALA A 257 -23.63 16.03 0.85
N LYS A 258 -23.22 16.13 -0.42
CA LYS A 258 -22.90 14.99 -1.28
C LYS A 258 -21.67 14.22 -0.78
N TYR A 259 -20.63 14.91 -0.32
CA TYR A 259 -19.43 14.26 0.23
C TYR A 259 -19.75 13.53 1.53
N THR A 260 -20.56 14.14 2.39
CA THR A 260 -21.02 13.51 3.64
C THR A 260 -21.76 12.19 3.35
N THR A 261 -22.68 12.21 2.38
CA THR A 261 -23.42 11.02 1.94
C THR A 261 -22.51 9.99 1.27
N PHE A 262 -21.54 10.43 0.45
CA PHE A 262 -20.59 9.54 -0.19
C PHE A 262 -19.74 8.78 0.84
N LEU A 263 -19.21 9.48 1.86
CA LEU A 263 -18.46 8.87 2.97
C LEU A 263 -19.31 7.86 3.75
N GLN A 264 -20.59 8.17 4.00
CA GLN A 264 -21.55 7.23 4.61
C GLN A 264 -21.68 5.94 3.80
N ASN A 265 -21.85 6.08 2.49
CA ASN A 265 -22.05 4.94 1.60
C ASN A 265 -20.77 4.10 1.45
N VAL A 266 -19.60 4.73 1.40
CA VAL A 266 -18.30 4.02 1.37
C VAL A 266 -18.11 3.25 2.67
N ARG A 267 -18.39 3.86 3.83
CA ARG A 267 -18.36 3.18 5.13
C ARG A 267 -19.25 1.94 5.16
N ALA A 268 -20.45 2.01 4.57
CA ALA A 268 -21.36 0.87 4.52
C ALA A 268 -20.79 -0.31 3.71
N LYS A 269 -19.95 -0.05 2.69
CA LYS A 269 -19.26 -1.11 1.93
C LYS A 269 -17.98 -1.60 2.60
N PHE A 270 -17.27 -0.72 3.31
CA PHE A 270 -16.05 -1.04 4.04
C PHE A 270 -16.15 -0.62 5.53
N PRO A 271 -16.82 -1.41 6.37
CA PRO A 271 -17.11 -1.03 7.76
C PRO A 271 -15.88 -0.75 8.62
N ALA A 272 -14.75 -1.40 8.34
CA ALA A 272 -13.51 -1.27 9.11
C ALA A 272 -12.46 -0.35 8.47
N ALA A 273 -12.67 0.13 7.24
CA ALA A 273 -11.64 0.88 6.52
C ALA A 273 -11.33 2.24 7.17
N LYS A 274 -10.10 2.71 7.03
CA LYS A 274 -9.77 4.12 7.30
C LYS A 274 -10.17 4.95 6.08
N LEU A 275 -11.08 5.90 6.23
CA LEU A 275 -11.48 6.79 5.12
C LEU A 275 -10.66 8.07 5.21
N LEU A 276 -9.81 8.33 4.23
CA LEU A 276 -8.94 9.50 4.17
C LEU A 276 -9.45 10.42 3.06
N ALA A 277 -10.17 11.47 3.44
CA ALA A 277 -10.60 12.52 2.51
C ALA A 277 -9.47 13.54 2.38
N LEU A 278 -8.80 13.54 1.23
CA LEU A 278 -7.76 14.50 0.94
C LEU A 278 -8.38 15.85 0.61
N ARG A 279 -7.79 16.93 1.13
CA ARG A 279 -7.91 18.24 0.51
C ARG A 279 -7.41 18.09 -0.94
N THR A 280 -8.19 18.54 -1.93
CA THR A 280 -7.69 18.54 -3.31
C THR A 280 -6.41 19.35 -3.40
N PHE A 281 -5.48 18.96 -4.28
CA PHE A 281 -4.16 19.60 -4.31
C PHE A 281 -4.22 21.09 -4.69
N ILE A 282 -5.23 21.48 -5.47
CA ILE A 282 -5.53 22.88 -5.81
C ILE A 282 -6.40 23.61 -4.75
N GLY A 283 -6.73 22.95 -3.63
CA GLY A 283 -7.48 23.53 -2.51
C GLY A 283 -8.97 23.73 -2.74
N ARG A 284 -9.53 23.17 -3.81
CA ARG A 284 -10.94 23.23 -4.11
C ARG A 284 -11.75 22.44 -3.08
N TYR A 285 -12.85 23.05 -2.62
CA TYR A 285 -13.75 22.55 -1.58
C TYR A 285 -13.07 22.13 -0.26
N ALA A 286 -11.94 22.75 0.09
CA ALA A 286 -11.17 22.34 1.26
C ALA A 286 -11.99 22.40 2.56
N ALA A 287 -12.77 23.47 2.75
CA ALA A 287 -13.61 23.65 3.94
C ALA A 287 -14.80 22.68 3.95
N GLU A 288 -15.43 22.47 2.80
CA GLU A 288 -16.58 21.59 2.62
C GLU A 288 -16.21 20.13 2.83
N THR A 289 -15.06 19.68 2.30
CA THR A 289 -14.53 18.34 2.56
C THR A 289 -14.22 18.15 4.05
N GLN A 290 -13.59 19.14 4.69
CA GLN A 290 -13.30 19.08 6.13
C GLN A 290 -14.59 19.02 6.96
N ALA A 291 -15.58 19.83 6.62
CA ALA A 291 -16.89 19.86 7.29
C ALA A 291 -17.66 18.54 7.08
N ALA A 292 -17.60 17.92 5.91
CA ALA A 292 -18.17 16.61 5.67
C ALA A 292 -17.54 15.53 6.54
N VAL A 293 -16.22 15.53 6.69
CA VAL A 293 -15.51 14.63 7.61
C VAL A 293 -15.92 14.89 9.06
N GLN A 294 -15.97 16.15 9.49
CA GLN A 294 -16.42 16.52 10.84
C GLN A 294 -17.86 16.04 11.11
N ALA A 295 -18.76 16.14 10.13
CA ALA A 295 -20.12 15.63 10.24
C ALA A 295 -20.16 14.10 10.42
N ARG A 296 -19.28 13.35 9.74
CA ARG A 296 -19.14 11.88 9.94
C ARG A 296 -18.61 11.54 11.33
N ASN A 297 -17.59 12.25 11.79
CA ASN A 297 -17.03 12.08 13.12
C ASN A 297 -18.06 12.41 14.22
N ALA A 298 -18.81 13.50 14.07
CA ALA A 298 -19.89 13.87 14.99
C ALA A 298 -21.03 12.85 15.01
N ALA A 299 -21.26 12.14 13.89
CA ALA A 299 -22.19 11.01 13.80
C ALA A 299 -21.61 9.68 14.31
N GLY A 300 -20.41 9.68 14.92
CA GLY A 300 -19.81 8.53 15.61
C GLY A 300 -18.79 7.72 14.79
N ASP A 301 -18.53 8.08 13.52
CA ASP A 301 -17.55 7.38 12.69
C ASP A 301 -16.15 8.00 12.83
N ALA A 302 -15.42 7.64 13.89
CA ALA A 302 -14.08 8.17 14.19
C ALA A 302 -12.97 7.70 13.21
N ASN A 303 -13.30 6.87 12.22
CA ASN A 303 -12.35 6.34 11.24
C ASN A 303 -12.43 7.09 9.90
N VAL A 304 -12.84 8.37 9.94
CA VAL A 304 -12.87 9.30 8.81
C VAL A 304 -11.96 10.49 9.08
N PHE A 305 -10.98 10.71 8.21
CA PHE A 305 -9.90 11.66 8.42
C PHE A 305 -9.87 12.66 7.28
N TYR A 306 -9.78 13.94 7.63
CA TYR A 306 -9.43 15.00 6.69
C TYR A 306 -7.92 15.10 6.65
N ILE A 307 -7.34 14.98 5.46
CA ILE A 307 -5.89 15.10 5.26
C ILE A 307 -5.64 16.41 4.53
N ASP A 308 -5.05 17.38 5.24
CA ASP A 308 -4.64 18.64 4.64
C ASP A 308 -3.40 18.43 3.77
N THR A 309 -3.55 18.70 2.48
CA THR A 309 -2.52 18.55 1.45
C THR A 309 -1.83 19.88 1.09
N THR A 310 -2.08 20.93 1.87
CA THR A 310 -1.45 22.24 1.65
C THR A 310 0.08 22.12 1.64
N GLY A 311 0.72 22.66 0.61
CA GLY A 311 2.18 22.61 0.46
C GLY A 311 2.75 21.24 0.09
N TRP A 312 1.92 20.27 -0.31
CA TRP A 312 2.40 18.95 -0.70
C TRP A 312 3.12 18.93 -2.05
N LEU A 313 2.66 19.76 -2.99
CA LEU A 313 3.25 19.86 -4.31
C LEU A 313 4.43 20.85 -4.32
N PRO A 314 5.56 20.50 -4.95
CA PRO A 314 6.61 21.47 -5.24
C PRO A 314 6.18 22.47 -6.32
N ALA A 315 6.89 23.59 -6.44
CA ALA A 315 6.57 24.64 -7.40
C ALA A 315 6.56 24.17 -8.87
N ASP A 316 7.42 23.20 -9.20
CA ASP A 316 7.51 22.55 -10.52
C ASP A 316 6.78 21.20 -10.56
N GLY A 317 5.88 20.94 -9.61
CA GLY A 317 5.20 19.66 -9.44
C GLY A 317 3.97 19.46 -10.32
N LEU A 318 3.54 20.47 -11.06
CA LEU A 318 2.38 20.39 -11.94
C LEU A 318 2.81 20.53 -13.42
N SER A 319 2.16 19.76 -14.30
CA SER A 319 2.30 19.89 -15.75
C SER A 319 1.50 21.08 -16.29
N ASP A 320 0.41 21.41 -15.61
CA ASP A 320 -0.47 22.55 -15.90
C ASP A 320 -0.91 23.21 -14.58
N SER A 321 -2.07 23.86 -14.52
CA SER A 321 -2.56 24.50 -13.29
C SER A 321 -3.25 23.53 -12.30
N VAL A 322 -3.37 22.25 -12.65
CA VAL A 322 -4.19 21.26 -11.94
C VAL A 322 -3.47 19.92 -11.77
N HIS A 323 -2.88 19.39 -12.85
CA HIS A 323 -2.43 18.00 -12.92
C HIS A 323 -0.96 17.86 -12.49
N PRO A 324 -0.66 17.01 -11.49
CA PRO A 324 0.71 16.71 -11.12
C PRO A 324 1.47 16.01 -12.25
N ASN A 325 2.71 16.44 -12.48
CA ASN A 325 3.67 15.64 -13.24
C ASN A 325 4.27 14.54 -12.34
N ASP A 326 5.21 13.76 -12.85
CA ASP A 326 5.88 12.68 -12.08
C ASP A 326 6.48 13.18 -10.76
N LYS A 327 7.09 14.37 -10.73
CA LYS A 327 7.65 14.95 -9.50
C LYS A 327 6.54 15.28 -8.51
N GLY A 328 5.44 15.85 -8.97
CA GLY A 328 4.27 16.12 -8.13
C GLY A 328 3.68 14.85 -7.55
N HIS A 329 3.50 13.81 -8.37
CA HIS A 329 3.00 12.51 -7.92
C HIS A 329 3.92 11.84 -6.88
N LEU A 330 5.24 11.89 -7.09
CA LEU A 330 6.22 11.42 -6.11
C LEU A 330 6.15 12.23 -4.81
N ALA A 331 6.08 13.56 -4.88
CA ALA A 331 5.97 14.43 -3.72
C ALA A 331 4.69 14.20 -2.90
N ILE A 332 3.58 13.90 -3.58
CA ILE A 332 2.33 13.47 -2.94
C ILE A 332 2.54 12.11 -2.26
N SER A 333 3.15 11.14 -2.96
CA SER A 333 3.41 9.82 -2.40
C SER A 333 4.32 9.86 -1.17
N ASP A 334 5.36 10.69 -1.18
CA ASP A 334 6.30 10.86 -0.06
C ASP A 334 5.58 11.34 1.21
N ARG A 335 4.52 12.15 1.06
CA ARG A 335 3.74 12.69 2.18
C ARG A 335 2.57 11.79 2.57
N LEU A 336 1.95 11.13 1.60
CA LEU A 336 0.83 10.22 1.84
C LEU A 336 1.27 8.89 2.46
N GLY A 337 2.45 8.39 2.10
CA GLY A 337 3.01 7.14 2.61
C GLY A 337 2.99 7.06 4.13
N PRO A 338 3.64 8.00 4.86
CA PRO A 338 3.64 8.02 6.32
C PRO A 338 2.24 8.10 6.93
N VAL A 339 1.33 8.89 6.34
CA VAL A 339 -0.06 8.99 6.80
C VAL A 339 -0.75 7.63 6.70
N LEU A 340 -0.62 6.93 5.57
CA LEU A 340 -1.20 5.60 5.39
C LEU A 340 -0.54 4.56 6.30
N THR A 341 0.78 4.59 6.48
CA THR A 341 1.47 3.72 7.45
C THR A 341 0.89 3.88 8.85
N GLU A 342 0.69 5.11 9.30
CA GLU A 342 0.08 5.40 10.60
C GLU A 342 -1.35 4.83 10.67
N LYS A 343 -2.19 5.11 9.68
CA LYS A 343 -3.61 4.71 9.72
C LYS A 343 -3.83 3.21 9.53
N LEU A 344 -2.97 2.53 8.78
CA LEU A 344 -3.05 1.09 8.54
C LEU A 344 -2.44 0.25 9.66
N SER A 345 -1.70 0.89 10.59
CA SER A 345 -1.14 0.22 11.76
C SER A 345 -2.26 -0.22 12.73
N THR A 346 -2.14 -1.43 13.28
CA THR A 346 -3.11 -2.01 14.23
C THR A 346 -2.88 -1.59 15.68
N THR A 347 -1.87 -0.76 15.95
CA THR A 347 -1.61 -0.22 17.27
C THR A 347 -2.63 0.86 17.61
N THR A 348 -3.59 0.52 18.47
CA THR A 348 -4.40 1.50 19.20
C THR A 348 -3.45 2.52 19.84
N PRO A 349 -3.64 3.84 19.68
CA PRO A 349 -2.97 4.82 20.53
C PRO A 349 -3.28 4.44 21.99
N PRO A 350 -2.31 4.45 22.92
CA PRO A 350 -2.62 4.16 24.31
C PRO A 350 -3.62 5.21 24.79
N THR A 351 -4.85 4.77 25.06
CA THR A 351 -5.84 5.57 25.76
C THR A 351 -5.27 5.88 27.14
N THR A 352 -4.89 7.14 27.37
CA THR A 352 -4.47 7.61 28.68
C THR A 352 -5.70 7.69 29.59
N THR A 353 -6.01 6.60 30.28
CA THR A 353 -6.86 6.63 31.47
C THR A 353 -5.96 6.73 32.70
N PRO A 354 -6.12 7.75 33.56
CA PRO A 354 -5.29 7.89 34.76
C PRO A 354 -5.71 6.84 35.79
N THR A 355 -4.96 5.74 35.86
CA THR A 355 -5.11 4.74 36.92
C THR A 355 -3.95 4.90 37.90
N THR A 356 -4.24 5.44 39.08
CA THR A 356 -3.33 5.45 40.23
C THR A 356 -3.03 4.02 40.67
N THR A 357 -1.77 3.60 40.56
CA THR A 357 -1.30 2.29 41.07
C THR A 357 -0.02 2.49 41.90
N PRO A 358 0.17 1.76 43.01
CA PRO A 358 1.06 2.15 44.11
C PRO A 358 2.56 2.04 43.77
N THR A 359 3.32 2.97 44.33
CA THR A 359 4.79 2.99 44.30
C THR A 359 5.36 1.74 44.97
N THR A 360 6.00 0.88 44.19
CA THR A 360 6.93 -0.13 44.69
C THR A 360 8.35 0.33 44.39
N THR A 361 9.18 0.33 45.42
CA THR A 361 10.59 0.73 45.41
C THR A 361 11.40 -0.22 44.53
N PRO A 362 12.19 0.27 43.56
CA PRO A 362 13.01 -0.59 42.71
C PRO A 362 14.24 -1.08 43.49
N THR A 363 14.36 -2.39 43.65
CA THR A 363 15.65 -3.05 43.92
C THR A 363 16.53 -2.94 42.67
N THR A 364 17.72 -2.38 42.86
CA THR A 364 18.75 -2.14 41.84
C THR A 364 19.30 -3.46 41.30
N SER A 365 18.91 -3.81 40.08
CA SER A 365 19.73 -4.63 39.18
C SER A 365 20.78 -3.72 38.53
N PRO A 366 22.01 -4.18 38.24
CA PRO A 366 23.01 -3.34 37.59
C PRO A 366 22.51 -2.83 36.23
N PRO A 367 22.88 -1.62 35.80
CA PRO A 367 22.56 -1.14 34.46
C PRO A 367 23.05 -2.12 33.39
N PRO A 368 22.27 -2.42 32.33
CA PRO A 368 22.86 -2.90 31.09
C PRO A 368 23.86 -1.84 30.61
N ALA A 369 25.07 -2.26 30.26
CA ALA A 369 26.14 -1.37 29.84
C ALA A 369 25.71 -0.48 28.65
N ALA A 370 26.08 0.80 28.72
CA ALA A 370 26.06 1.68 27.56
C ALA A 370 26.93 1.12 26.42
N GLY A 371 26.49 1.24 25.16
CA GLY A 371 27.37 1.06 23.99
C GLY A 371 27.21 -0.23 23.17
N ALA A 372 25.98 -0.71 22.93
CA ALA A 372 25.73 -1.79 21.95
C ALA A 372 25.77 -1.30 20.48
N CYS A 373 25.95 0.00 20.28
CA CYS A 373 26.06 0.63 18.96
C CYS A 373 26.87 1.93 19.02
N THR A 374 27.56 2.22 17.92
CA THR A 374 28.13 3.55 17.65
C THR A 374 27.40 4.20 16.48
N VAL A 375 27.11 5.50 16.55
CA VAL A 375 26.47 6.24 15.47
C VAL A 375 27.33 7.40 15.01
N THR A 376 27.58 7.47 13.71
CA THR A 376 28.23 8.61 13.07
C THR A 376 27.16 9.45 12.37
N TYR A 377 27.10 10.74 12.67
CA TYR A 377 26.24 11.71 12.00
C TYR A 377 27.13 12.70 11.25
N ALA A 378 27.48 12.37 10.00
CA ALA A 378 28.47 13.11 9.24
C ALA A 378 27.80 14.09 8.29
N LYS A 379 28.18 15.37 8.36
CA LYS A 379 27.73 16.35 7.37
C LYS A 379 28.54 16.17 6.08
N THR A 380 27.88 15.79 4.99
CA THR A 380 28.54 15.51 3.70
C THR A 380 28.34 16.61 2.65
N GLY A 381 27.42 17.55 2.89
CA GLY A 381 27.28 18.76 2.09
C GLY A 381 26.50 19.84 2.86
N ASP A 382 26.86 21.11 2.68
CA ASP A 382 26.19 22.26 3.30
C ASP A 382 26.04 23.38 2.26
N TRP A 383 24.83 23.87 2.06
CA TRP A 383 24.55 24.99 1.15
C TRP A 383 23.86 26.17 1.86
N GLY A 384 24.02 26.26 3.18
CA GLY A 384 23.58 27.37 4.01
C GLY A 384 22.09 27.35 4.39
N THR A 385 21.20 27.04 3.44
CA THR A 385 19.75 26.87 3.72
C THR A 385 19.35 25.43 4.01
N GLY A 386 20.26 24.49 3.76
CA GLY A 386 20.13 23.07 4.06
C GLY A 386 21.47 22.35 3.97
N ALA A 387 21.48 21.09 4.37
CA ALA A 387 22.68 20.24 4.40
C ALA A 387 22.28 18.78 4.25
N GLN A 388 23.21 18.03 3.67
CA GLN A 388 23.17 16.59 3.59
C GLN A 388 23.94 15.97 4.76
N PHE A 389 23.35 14.93 5.36
CA PHE A 389 23.98 14.12 6.37
C PHE A 389 23.96 12.65 5.99
N ASP A 390 25.08 11.97 6.15
CA ASP A 390 25.16 10.52 6.11
C ASP A 390 25.21 10.01 7.56
N VAL A 391 24.28 9.12 7.90
CA VAL A 391 24.14 8.53 9.22
C VAL A 391 24.51 7.06 9.15
N THR A 392 25.53 6.66 9.91
CA THR A 392 25.99 5.27 9.97
C THR A 392 25.80 4.70 11.37
N ILE A 393 25.06 3.60 11.46
CA ILE A 393 24.85 2.81 12.66
C ILE A 393 25.80 1.63 12.59
N ARG A 394 26.69 1.46 13.56
CA ARG A 394 27.53 0.27 13.71
C ARG A 394 27.10 -0.50 14.94
N ASN A 395 26.86 -1.80 14.76
CA ASN A 395 26.51 -2.71 15.84
C ASN A 395 27.79 -3.20 16.53
N THR A 396 27.98 -2.81 17.79
CA THR A 396 29.14 -3.21 18.60
C THR A 396 28.79 -4.35 19.56
N SER A 397 27.56 -4.86 19.51
CA SER A 397 27.16 -6.04 20.28
C SER A 397 27.61 -7.35 19.62
N ALA A 398 27.56 -8.44 20.41
CA ALA A 398 27.87 -9.79 19.94
C ALA A 398 26.73 -10.45 19.15
N SER A 399 25.57 -9.80 19.00
CA SER A 399 24.39 -10.37 18.32
C SER A 399 23.95 -9.50 17.15
N ALA A 400 23.40 -10.11 16.11
CA ALA A 400 22.84 -9.36 14.98
C ALA A 400 21.59 -8.57 15.42
N VAL A 401 21.48 -7.34 14.93
CA VAL A 401 20.24 -6.55 15.02
C VAL A 401 19.39 -6.88 13.81
N ASN A 402 18.16 -7.34 14.01
CA ASN A 402 17.22 -7.67 12.93
C ASN A 402 16.02 -6.73 12.99
N GLY A 403 16.02 -5.73 12.13
CA GLY A 403 15.15 -4.57 12.21
C GLY A 403 15.73 -3.53 13.17
N TRP A 404 15.81 -2.28 12.72
CA TRP A 404 16.32 -1.20 13.53
C TRP A 404 15.50 0.08 13.40
N THR A 405 15.33 0.73 14.54
CA THR A 405 14.87 2.11 14.69
C THR A 405 15.96 2.89 15.41
N LEU A 406 16.50 3.91 14.75
CA LEU A 406 17.40 4.86 15.38
C LEU A 406 16.61 6.09 15.82
N ARG A 407 16.77 6.51 17.08
CA ARG A 407 16.28 7.80 17.58
C ARG A 407 17.44 8.70 17.97
N TRP A 408 17.30 9.99 17.75
CA TRP A 408 18.29 11.00 18.15
C TRP A 408 17.66 12.37 18.31
N SER A 409 18.41 13.29 18.89
CA SER A 409 18.02 14.70 19.06
C SER A 409 18.75 15.57 18.05
N LEU A 410 17.97 16.31 17.28
CA LEU A 410 18.42 17.39 16.41
C LEU A 410 18.48 18.71 17.18
N PRO A 411 19.38 19.63 16.82
CA PRO A 411 19.36 21.00 17.31
C PRO A 411 18.05 21.70 16.96
N ALA A 412 17.63 22.64 17.81
CA ALA A 412 16.42 23.42 17.59
C ALA A 412 16.48 24.16 16.24
N GLY A 413 15.42 24.02 15.45
CA GLY A 413 15.30 24.63 14.11
C GLY A 413 15.90 23.82 12.96
N GLN A 414 16.48 22.64 13.19
CA GLN A 414 16.82 21.70 12.12
C GLN A 414 15.59 20.88 11.75
N LEU A 415 15.26 20.77 10.47
CA LEU A 415 14.11 20.00 9.98
C LEU A 415 14.55 18.99 8.93
N ILE A 416 14.15 17.73 9.06
CA ILE A 416 14.37 16.71 8.02
C ILE A 416 13.42 16.97 6.86
N SER A 417 13.97 17.13 5.65
CA SER A 417 13.20 17.37 4.43
C SER A 417 13.21 16.18 3.47
N GLN A 418 14.26 15.37 3.47
CA GLN A 418 14.35 14.13 2.70
C GLN A 418 15.15 13.07 3.47
N SER A 419 14.90 11.81 3.17
CA SER A 419 15.75 10.69 3.60
C SER A 419 15.82 9.62 2.52
N TRP A 420 16.90 8.84 2.51
CA TRP A 420 17.03 7.64 1.68
C TRP A 420 17.70 6.53 2.45
N ASN A 421 17.51 5.28 2.02
CA ASN A 421 17.96 4.06 2.70
C ASN A 421 17.39 3.88 4.13
N ALA A 422 16.51 4.77 4.57
CA ALA A 422 15.68 4.68 5.77
C ALA A 422 14.48 5.62 5.64
N THR A 423 13.41 5.34 6.38
CA THR A 423 12.28 6.25 6.54
C THR A 423 12.49 7.07 7.80
N ALA A 424 12.80 8.36 7.64
CA ALA A 424 12.99 9.29 8.75
C ALA A 424 11.71 10.06 9.08
N SER A 425 11.50 10.34 10.36
CA SER A 425 10.43 11.20 10.87
C SER A 425 10.95 12.08 12.01
N GLN A 426 10.26 13.19 12.26
CA GLN A 426 10.66 14.17 13.27
C GLN A 426 9.44 14.73 14.00
N SER A 427 9.58 14.92 15.31
CA SER A 427 8.64 15.66 16.15
C SER A 427 9.42 16.58 17.07
N GLY A 428 9.25 17.90 16.90
CA GLY A 428 10.09 18.90 17.56
C GLY A 428 11.57 18.67 17.24
N THR A 429 12.41 18.56 18.26
CA THR A 429 13.85 18.24 18.13
C THR A 429 14.14 16.74 18.09
N THR A 430 13.15 15.87 18.22
CA THR A 430 13.36 14.42 18.24
C THR A 430 13.19 13.85 16.85
N ALA A 431 14.22 13.20 16.33
CA ALA A 431 14.21 12.49 15.07
C ALA A 431 14.23 10.97 15.29
N SER A 432 13.64 10.25 14.34
CA SER A 432 13.61 8.79 14.30
C SER A 432 13.82 8.33 12.86
N ALA A 433 14.53 7.23 12.65
CA ALA A 433 14.65 6.58 11.35
C ALA A 433 14.46 5.06 11.48
N VAL A 434 13.70 4.48 10.56
CA VAL A 434 13.46 3.03 10.49
C VAL A 434 14.12 2.47 9.23
N ASN A 435 14.71 1.28 9.36
CA ASN A 435 15.41 0.60 8.28
C ASN A 435 14.55 0.42 7.01
N ALA A 436 15.21 0.41 5.85
CA ALA A 436 14.65 -0.15 4.64
C ALA A 436 14.69 -1.69 4.70
N ALA A 437 13.92 -2.37 3.85
CA ALA A 437 13.85 -3.84 3.89
C ALA A 437 15.22 -4.52 3.68
N TRP A 438 16.07 -3.96 2.82
CA TRP A 438 17.36 -4.55 2.44
C TRP A 438 18.50 -4.28 3.44
N ASN A 439 18.36 -3.30 4.33
CA ASN A 439 19.35 -3.00 5.39
C ASN A 439 18.81 -3.26 6.80
N ALA A 440 17.74 -4.04 6.92
CA ALA A 440 17.14 -4.39 8.21
C ALA A 440 18.10 -5.12 9.16
N ALA A 441 18.96 -5.98 8.61
CA ALA A 441 19.91 -6.76 9.38
C ALA A 441 21.25 -6.01 9.53
N ILE A 442 21.71 -5.82 10.76
CA ILE A 442 23.06 -5.34 11.09
C ILE A 442 23.77 -6.48 11.85
N PRO A 443 24.63 -7.28 11.19
CA PRO A 443 25.41 -8.32 11.85
C PRO A 443 26.24 -7.79 13.02
N ALA A 444 26.68 -8.66 13.92
CA ALA A 444 27.64 -8.30 14.97
C ALA A 444 28.91 -7.70 14.31
N GLY A 445 29.32 -6.51 14.75
CA GLY A 445 30.42 -5.74 14.13
C GLY A 445 30.09 -5.05 12.81
N GLY A 446 28.91 -5.31 12.22
CA GLY A 446 28.43 -4.76 10.95
C GLY A 446 27.88 -3.34 11.07
N SER A 447 27.44 -2.77 9.93
CA SER A 447 26.87 -1.42 9.89
C SER A 447 25.70 -1.30 8.91
N ALA A 448 24.81 -0.34 9.18
CA ALA A 448 23.82 0.15 8.23
C ALA A 448 23.94 1.66 8.11
N SER A 449 23.71 2.19 6.90
CA SER A 449 23.78 3.62 6.63
C SER A 449 22.52 4.13 5.94
N PHE A 450 22.16 5.35 6.25
CA PHE A 450 21.11 6.10 5.58
C PHE A 450 21.49 7.57 5.46
N GLY A 451 20.84 8.29 4.55
CA GLY A 451 21.12 9.71 4.38
C GLY A 451 19.89 10.58 4.62
N LEU A 452 20.15 11.84 4.91
CA LEU A 452 19.17 12.88 5.22
C LEU A 452 19.51 14.15 4.45
N ILE A 453 18.49 14.83 3.92
CA ILE A 453 18.57 16.27 3.71
C ILE A 453 17.83 16.95 4.84
N THR A 454 18.43 18.00 5.39
CA THR A 454 17.81 18.86 6.39
C THR A 454 17.79 20.32 5.94
N THR A 455 16.87 21.10 6.49
CA THR A 455 16.78 22.56 6.34
C THR A 455 16.89 23.24 7.71
N GLY A 456 17.23 24.52 7.71
CA GLY A 456 17.30 25.32 8.92
C GLY A 456 18.65 25.23 9.65
N ASN A 457 18.64 24.86 10.93
CA ASN A 457 19.85 24.81 11.76
C ASN A 457 20.71 23.58 11.42
N GLN A 458 21.95 23.77 10.97
CA GLN A 458 22.80 22.67 10.51
C GLN A 458 23.81 22.20 11.57
N GLY A 459 23.46 22.34 12.86
CA GLY A 459 24.25 21.87 13.99
C GLY A 459 24.29 20.35 14.13
N GLY A 460 25.12 19.87 15.07
CA GLY A 460 25.29 18.44 15.32
C GLY A 460 24.11 17.81 16.08
N ALA A 461 23.80 16.56 15.75
CA ALA A 461 22.87 15.69 16.46
C ALA A 461 23.50 15.03 17.70
N THR A 462 22.68 14.71 18.69
CA THR A 462 23.09 14.06 19.95
C THR A 462 22.06 13.01 20.42
N GLY A 463 22.35 12.29 21.50
CA GLY A 463 21.34 11.44 22.17
C GLY A 463 20.87 10.24 21.36
N PHE A 464 21.78 9.56 20.67
CA PHE A 464 21.44 8.42 19.81
C PHE A 464 21.00 7.18 20.61
N ALA A 465 19.92 6.54 20.16
CA ALA A 465 19.45 5.27 20.70
C ALA A 465 18.96 4.33 19.59
N LEU A 466 19.49 3.10 19.56
CA LEU A 466 19.10 2.04 18.63
C LEU A 466 18.14 1.09 19.33
N ASN A 467 16.92 0.95 18.81
CA ASN A 467 15.86 0.13 19.39
C ASN A 467 15.65 0.39 20.90
N GLY A 468 15.79 1.66 21.32
CA GLY A 468 15.65 2.08 22.71
C GLY A 468 16.90 1.91 23.58
N THR A 469 17.98 1.33 23.05
CA THR A 469 19.27 1.20 23.75
C THR A 469 20.19 2.35 23.37
N ALA A 470 20.78 3.03 24.35
CA ALA A 470 21.68 4.16 24.11
C ALA A 470 22.91 3.74 23.28
N CYS A 471 23.17 4.49 22.21
CA CYS A 471 24.39 4.41 21.41
C CYS A 471 25.34 5.53 21.81
N THR A 472 26.65 5.28 21.66
CA THR A 472 27.61 6.38 21.63
C THR A 472 27.55 7.02 20.24
N GLY A 473 27.41 8.33 20.14
CA GLY A 473 27.40 8.99 18.84
C GLY A 473 28.18 10.30 18.83
N ALA A 474 28.73 10.62 17.66
CA ALA A 474 29.43 11.87 17.40
C ALA A 474 28.88 12.49 16.12
N SER A 475 28.70 13.81 16.15
CA SER A 475 28.54 14.61 14.95
C SER A 475 29.92 14.96 14.42
N ALA A 476 30.13 14.79 13.12
CA ALA A 476 31.39 15.07 12.44
C ALA A 476 31.19 16.13 11.34
#